data_AF-A0A9K3NKH0-F1
#
_entry.id   AF-A0A9K3NKH0-F1
#
_cell.length_a   1.000
_cell.length_b   1.000
_cell.length_c   1.000
_cell.angle_alpha   90.00
_cell.angle_beta   90.00
_cell.angle_gamma   90.00
#
_symmetry.space_group_name_H-M   'P 1'
#
loop_
_entity.id
_entity.type
_entity.pdbx_description
1 polymer ?
#
loop_
_entity_poly.entity_id
_entity_poly.type
_entity_poly.pdbx_seq_one_letter_code
_entity_poly.pdbx_strand_id
1 'polypeptide(L)'
;MSLPPVGCMPTSITVNGGKNRSCSIMHNNAAKYFNKKLSAELQSLRSGNPPVNVVLADIYTPLLDIVNNPQSYGNSSFFGIKKIGCH
;
A
#
# COMPACT_ATOMS: atom_id res chain seq x y z
N MET A 1 -8.09 9.19 -1.74
CA MET A 1 -6.72 8.68 -1.49
C MET A 1 -6.58 7.31 -2.14
N SER A 2 -5.38 6.92 -2.57
CA SER A 2 -5.12 5.57 -3.08
C SER A 2 -5.16 4.54 -1.95
N LEU A 3 -5.28 3.26 -2.28
CA LEU A 3 -5.08 2.15 -1.34
C LEU A 3 -3.57 1.94 -1.13
N PRO A 4 -3.17 1.57 0.10
CA PRO A 4 -1.78 1.24 0.40
C PRO A 4 -1.39 -0.12 -0.23
N PRO A 5 -0.12 -0.57 -0.13
CA PRO A 5 0.26 -1.94 -0.46
C PRO A 5 -0.34 -2.94 0.54
N VAL A 6 -1.64 -3.25 0.37
CA VAL A 6 -2.45 -4.08 1.29
C VAL A 6 -1.79 -5.42 1.57
N GLY A 7 -1.15 -6.02 0.57
CA GLY A 7 -0.47 -7.30 0.72
C GLY A 7 0.74 -7.26 1.65
N CYS A 8 1.30 -6.07 1.92
CA CYS A 8 2.43 -5.87 2.82
C CYS A 8 2.02 -5.43 4.23
N MET A 9 0.72 -5.29 4.52
CA MET A 9 0.26 -4.95 5.86
C MET A 9 0.49 -6.11 6.85
N PRO A 10 0.72 -5.84 8.15
CA PRO A 10 1.00 -6.90 9.14
C PRO A 10 -0.05 -8.01 9.19
N THR A 11 -1.32 -7.65 9.07
CA THR A 11 -2.45 -8.59 9.00
C THR A 11 -2.37 -9.47 7.76
N SER A 12 -2.13 -8.89 6.58
CA SER A 12 -1.95 -9.64 5.33
C SER A 12 -0.74 -10.56 5.36
N ILE A 13 0.38 -10.13 5.96
CA ILE A 13 1.57 -10.97 6.10
C ILE A 13 1.29 -12.15 7.04
N THR A 14 0.56 -11.91 8.13
CA THR A 14 0.20 -12.96 9.09
C THR A 14 -0.70 -14.03 8.46
N VAL A 15 -1.65 -13.62 7.61
CA VAL A 15 -2.62 -14.54 6.98
C VAL A 15 -2.07 -15.17 5.69
N ASN A 16 -1.36 -14.42 4.86
CA ASN A 16 -0.99 -14.81 3.49
C ASN A 16 0.53 -14.86 3.22
N GLY A 17 1.37 -14.44 4.17
CA GLY A 17 2.82 -14.30 3.93
C GLY A 17 3.64 -15.59 4.03
N GLY A 18 3.02 -16.69 4.45
CA GLY A 18 3.67 -17.99 4.59
C GLY A 18 4.91 -17.95 5.49
N LYS A 19 5.81 -18.93 5.34
CA LYS A 19 7.04 -19.04 6.14
C LYS A 19 7.98 -17.85 5.95
N ASN A 20 7.98 -17.25 4.76
CA ASN A 20 8.89 -16.14 4.42
C ASN A 20 8.36 -14.79 4.87
N ARG A 21 7.14 -14.71 5.44
CA ARG A 21 6.47 -13.46 5.81
C ARG A 21 6.48 -12.44 4.66
N SER A 22 6.24 -12.92 3.44
CA SER A 22 6.28 -12.10 2.23
C SER A 22 4.96 -11.35 2.02
N CYS A 23 5.00 -10.26 1.25
CA CYS A 23 3.77 -9.59 0.85
C CYS A 23 2.91 -10.48 -0.05
N SER A 24 1.59 -10.38 0.07
CA SER A 24 0.66 -10.98 -0.90
C SER A 24 0.68 -10.20 -2.22
N ILE A 25 1.24 -10.82 -3.27
CA ILE A 25 1.26 -10.25 -4.63
C ILE A 25 -0.16 -10.02 -5.15
N MET A 26 -1.06 -10.98 -4.90
CA MET A 26 -2.46 -10.89 -5.32
C MET A 26 -3.14 -9.67 -4.70
N HIS A 27 -3.00 -9.45 -3.39
CA HIS A 27 -3.61 -8.30 -2.72
C HIS A 27 -2.99 -6.98 -3.20
N ASN A 28 -1.68 -6.94 -3.43
CA ASN A 28 -1.01 -5.76 -3.99
C ASN A 28 -1.48 -5.44 -5.41
N ASN A 29 -1.71 -6.46 -6.26
CA ASN A 29 -2.22 -6.27 -7.61
C ASN A 29 -3.68 -5.76 -7.59
N ALA A 30 -4.52 -6.28 -6.68
CA ALA A 30 -5.86 -5.76 -6.47
C ALA A 30 -5.86 -4.29 -6.05
N ALA A 31 -4.96 -3.91 -5.12
CA ALA A 31 -4.79 -2.51 -4.70
C ALA A 31 -4.35 -1.61 -5.88
N LYS A 32 -3.37 -2.04 -6.69
CA LYS A 32 -2.95 -1.31 -7.90
C LYS A 32 -4.09 -1.12 -8.89
N TYR A 33 -4.90 -2.17 -9.13
CA TYR A 33 -6.04 -2.10 -10.03
C TYR A 33 -7.10 -1.10 -9.55
N PHE A 34 -7.43 -1.14 -8.26
CA PHE A 34 -8.34 -0.17 -7.64
C PHE A 34 -7.80 1.26 -7.78
N ASN A 35 -6.52 1.47 -7.48
CA ASN A 35 -5.87 2.79 -7.57
C ASN A 35 -5.91 3.35 -9.00
N LYS A 36 -5.73 2.48 -10.01
CA LYS A 36 -5.85 2.86 -11.42
C LYS A 36 -7.27 3.29 -11.78
N LYS A 37 -8.29 2.54 -11.35
CA LYS A 37 -9.70 2.91 -11.57
C LYS A 37 -10.06 4.21 -10.87
N LEU A 38 -9.63 4.39 -9.62
CA LEU A 38 -9.86 5.62 -8.87
C LEU A 38 -9.24 6.83 -9.57
N SER A 39 -8.00 6.71 -10.06
CA SER A 39 -7.35 7.79 -10.81
C SER A 39 -8.11 8.16 -12.08
N ALA A 40 -8.61 7.16 -12.83
CA ALA A 40 -9.42 7.40 -14.02
C ALA A 40 -10.75 8.11 -13.71
N GLU A 41 -11.44 7.68 -12.65
CA GLU A 41 -12.70 8.31 -12.22
C GLU A 41 -12.49 9.75 -11.78
N LEU A 42 -11.43 10.02 -11.02
CA LEU A 42 -11.06 11.38 -10.62
C LEU A 42 -10.70 12.27 -11.80
N GLN A 43 -10.07 11.73 -12.85
CA GLN A 43 -9.82 12.47 -14.09
C GLN A 43 -11.12 12.81 -14.83
N SER A 44 -12.06 11.86 -14.89
CA SER A 44 -13.38 12.09 -15.47
C SER A 44 -14.14 13.20 -14.72
N LEU A 45 -14.15 13.15 -13.38
CA LEU A 45 -14.80 14.14 -12.53
C LEU A 45 -14.22 15.54 -12.69
N ARG A 46 -12.88 15.67 -12.76
CA ARG A 46 -12.20 16.96 -13.00
C ARG A 46 -12.56 17.53 -14.37
N SER A 47 -12.66 16.67 -15.38
CA SER A 47 -12.97 17.08 -16.76
C SER A 47 -14.43 17.49 -16.92
N GLY A 48 -15.35 16.82 -16.22
CA GLY A 48 -16.79 17.08 -16.28
C GLY A 48 -17.29 18.21 -15.37
N ASN A 49 -16.52 18.61 -14.35
CA ASN A 49 -16.93 19.61 -13.37
C ASN A 49 -15.80 20.61 -13.08
N PRO A 50 -15.60 21.63 -13.94
CA PRO A 50 -14.54 22.63 -13.80
C PRO A 50 -14.40 23.32 -12.43
N PRO A 51 -15.48 23.58 -11.65
CA PRO A 51 -15.34 24.20 -10.33
C PRO A 51 -14.89 23.23 -9.22
N VAL A 52 -14.80 21.92 -9.48
CA VAL A 52 -14.46 20.92 -8.46
C VAL A 52 -12.97 20.61 -8.49
N ASN A 53 -12.27 20.97 -7.42
CA ASN A 53 -10.85 20.62 -7.23
C ASN A 53 -10.72 19.33 -6.44
N VAL A 54 -10.44 18.22 -7.12
CA VAL A 54 -10.15 16.92 -6.46
C VAL A 54 -8.68 16.56 -6.64
N VAL A 55 -8.02 16.08 -5.59
CA VAL A 55 -6.62 15.61 -5.64
C VAL A 55 -6.53 14.16 -5.19
N LEU A 56 -5.80 13.33 -5.93
CA LEU A 56 -5.48 11.97 -5.52
C LEU A 56 -4.21 11.99 -4.66
N ALA A 57 -4.36 11.76 -3.36
CA ALA A 57 -3.23 11.46 -2.50
C ALA A 57 -2.75 10.02 -2.75
N ASP A 58 -1.53 9.86 -3.28
CA ASP A 58 -0.92 8.56 -3.49
C ASP A 58 -0.14 8.10 -2.25
N ILE A 59 -0.77 7.23 -1.46
CA ILE A 59 -0.14 6.60 -0.30
C ILE A 59 0.51 5.25 -0.64
N TYR A 60 0.29 4.72 -1.83
CA TYR A 60 0.79 3.40 -2.22
C TYR A 60 2.32 3.41 -2.32
N THR A 61 2.86 4.34 -3.09
CA THR A 61 4.28 4.46 -3.39
C THR A 61 5.15 4.68 -2.14
N PRO A 62 4.89 5.70 -1.29
CA PRO A 62 5.73 5.93 -0.11
C PRO A 62 5.67 4.77 0.89
N LEU A 63 4.50 4.16 1.10
CA LEU A 63 4.38 3.01 2.00
C LEU A 63 5.08 1.76 1.45
N LEU A 64 5.05 1.55 0.13
CA LEU A 64 5.80 0.47 -0.50
C LEU A 64 7.31 0.70 -0.38
N ASP A 65 7.77 1.95 -0.51
CA ASP A 65 9.17 2.29 -0.34
C ASP A 65 9.65 2.06 1.09
N ILE A 66 8.85 2.41 2.09
CA ILE A 66 9.12 2.08 3.51
C ILE A 66 9.25 0.56 3.71
N VAL A 67 8.38 -0.23 3.08
CA VAL A 67 8.45 -1.71 3.16
C VAL A 67 9.73 -2.25 2.54
N ASN A 68 10.16 -1.71 1.39
CA ASN A 68 11.32 -2.19 0.66
C ASN A 68 12.65 -1.63 1.20
N ASN A 69 12.63 -0.45 1.79
CA ASN A 69 13.78 0.32 2.23
C ASN A 69 13.60 0.89 3.65
N PRO A 70 13.34 0.03 4.65
CA PRO A 70 13.01 0.49 6.00
C PRO A 70 14.12 1.32 6.63
N GLN A 71 15.39 1.03 6.30
CA GLN A 71 16.56 1.73 6.84
C GLN A 71 16.58 3.23 6.51
N SER A 72 15.97 3.63 5.39
CA SER A 72 15.92 5.04 4.98
C SER A 72 14.87 5.86 5.75
N TYR A 73 14.00 5.20 6.52
CA TYR A 73 12.87 5.81 7.23
C TYR A 73 12.94 5.64 8.76
N GLY A 74 14.03 5.08 9.28
CA GLY A 74 14.26 4.85 10.72
C GLY A 74 14.36 3.36 11.10
N ASN A 75 14.80 3.07 12.33
CA ASN A 75 15.01 1.68 12.78
C ASN A 75 13.72 0.86 12.71
N SER A 76 13.84 -0.38 12.20
CA SER A 76 12.80 -1.41 12.05
C SER A 76 12.12 -1.85 13.35
N SER A 77 12.38 -1.16 14.47
CA SER A 77 11.72 -1.33 15.75
C SER A 77 10.43 -0.52 15.87
N PHE A 78 10.27 0.59 15.12
CA PHE A 78 9.07 1.43 15.16
C PHE A 78 7.92 0.86 14.31
N PHE A 79 8.23 0.36 13.12
CA PHE A 79 7.39 -0.62 12.44
C PHE A 79 7.66 -1.95 13.11
N GLY A 80 6.85 -2.38 14.07
CA GLY A 80 7.03 -3.65 14.79
C GLY A 80 6.96 -4.89 13.91
N ILE A 81 7.87 -5.07 12.95
CA ILE A 81 8.16 -6.32 12.27
C ILE A 81 9.11 -7.11 13.19
N LYS A 82 8.66 -7.35 14.42
CA LYS A 82 9.31 -8.36 15.25
C LYS A 82 9.07 -9.67 14.52
N LYS A 83 10.14 -10.28 13.99
CA LYS A 83 10.09 -11.69 13.59
C LYS A 83 9.74 -12.45 14.87
N ILE A 84 8.45 -12.67 15.11
CA ILE A 84 7.99 -13.61 16.13
C ILE A 84 8.48 -14.96 15.62
N GLY A 85 9.62 -15.43 16.14
CA GLY A 85 9.99 -16.83 16.00
C GLY A 85 8.92 -17.61 16.75
N CYS A 86 8.13 -18.40 16.03
CA CYS A 86 7.38 -19.46 16.67
C CYS A 86 8.40 -20.55 16.98
N HIS A 87 8.67 -20.76 18.26
CA HIS A 87 9.33 -21.97 18.74
C HIS A 87 8.32 -23.13 18.77
#